data_AF-A0A4R9GFS6-F1
#
_entry.id   AF-A0A4R9GFS6-F1
#
_cell.length_a   1.000
_cell.length_b   1.000
_cell.length_c   1.000
_cell.angle_alpha   90.00
_cell.angle_beta   90.00
_cell.angle_gamma   90.00
#
_symmetry.space_group_name_H-M   'P 1'
#
loop_
_entity.id
_entity.type
_entity.pdbx_description
1 polymer ?
#
loop_
_entity_poly.entity_id
_entity_poly.type
_entity_poly.pdbx_seq_one_letter_code
_entity_poly.pdbx_strand_id
1 'polypeptide(L)'
;MKHTLPKEIREELLRSSFLSLGFSSPNPPVACVLADPSSGRILASGRTQVVGGNHAEREAYRRFREKFPEGLPPHDTYVTLEPCSHFGRTPPCLDLFLEAKPKTLYYGWRDPNPLVKKKDGLAELKDAGVNVVPHPELSEIASVFLFGFSSAVLRSKPSILLKSSLSADGFYSSDRGLKEKISSTVSDFFLSVLRAKMDAILVGPKTVRIDLPKLNFRAPKKQIPVFKKIDILKSDTAPLPGGFSGLISELFRFAGKEEVISEHATYERDYQPLRVFFLPEESEVPEDFWKTQEELNSKYDSKKIAFFLSDDIKYDTASRKRLEDLSEGRVISYPKHSFKDLVLERLAGWGVNIALVEGGNFLYSEFSREMQIGDACLQVRSGAIHLEQGRRPDWKTELCPDEKFRVDSDEWEILKICSPD
;
A
#
# COMPACT_ATOMS: atom_id res chain seq x y z
N MET A 1 -30.07 -12.17 12.66
CA MET A 1 -28.83 -12.42 13.41
C MET A 1 -27.68 -11.87 12.59
N LYS A 2 -26.76 -11.09 13.17
CA LYS A 2 -25.55 -10.67 12.44
C LYS A 2 -24.70 -11.93 12.22
N HIS A 3 -24.68 -12.46 11.00
CA HIS A 3 -23.74 -13.51 10.65
C HIS A 3 -22.36 -12.87 10.65
N THR A 4 -21.57 -13.15 11.69
CA THR A 4 -20.16 -12.79 11.75
C THR A 4 -19.36 -13.71 10.85
N LEU A 5 -18.27 -13.24 10.25
CA LEU A 5 -17.43 -14.12 9.44
C LEU A 5 -16.83 -15.21 10.33
N PRO A 6 -16.79 -16.48 9.88
CA PRO A 6 -15.97 -17.49 10.53
C PRO A 6 -14.53 -17.01 10.68
N LYS A 7 -13.94 -17.19 11.87
CA LYS A 7 -12.63 -16.64 12.23
C LYS A 7 -11.53 -16.97 11.22
N GLU A 8 -11.50 -18.22 10.73
CA GLU A 8 -10.51 -18.68 9.75
C GLU A 8 -10.67 -17.98 8.40
N ILE A 9 -11.92 -17.81 7.92
CA ILE A 9 -12.23 -17.07 6.69
C ILE A 9 -11.80 -15.62 6.84
N ARG A 10 -12.11 -14.99 7.98
CA ARG A 10 -11.73 -13.61 8.26
C ARG A 10 -10.22 -13.41 8.27
N GLU A 11 -9.47 -14.31 8.92
CA GLU A 11 -8.00 -14.26 8.96
C GLU A 11 -7.39 -14.43 7.55
N GLU A 12 -7.92 -15.37 6.77
CA GLU A 12 -7.44 -15.64 5.41
C GLU A 12 -7.68 -14.46 4.46
N LEU A 13 -8.84 -13.81 4.56
CA LEU A 13 -9.17 -12.64 3.76
C LEU A 13 -8.27 -11.44 4.11
N LEU A 14 -8.04 -11.18 5.40
CA LEU A 14 -7.10 -10.15 5.85
C LEU A 14 -5.68 -10.42 5.33
N ARG A 15 -5.17 -11.65 5.52
CA ARG A 15 -3.82 -12.05 5.10
C ARG A 15 -3.66 -11.95 3.58
N SER A 16 -4.64 -12.44 2.82
CA SER A 16 -4.63 -12.40 1.36
C SER A 16 -4.70 -10.98 0.81
N SER A 17 -5.51 -10.11 1.42
CA SER A 17 -5.59 -8.68 1.05
C SER A 17 -4.29 -7.96 1.37
N PHE A 18 -3.71 -8.21 2.56
CA PHE A 18 -2.41 -7.67 2.95
C PHE A 18 -1.31 -8.09 1.97
N LEU A 19 -1.27 -9.35 1.56
CA LEU A 19 -0.32 -9.81 0.55
C LEU A 19 -0.59 -9.16 -0.82
N SER A 20 -1.84 -8.99 -1.23
CA SER A 20 -2.17 -8.40 -2.54
C SER A 20 -1.84 -6.90 -2.66
N LEU A 21 -1.83 -6.17 -1.54
CA LEU A 21 -1.48 -4.75 -1.52
C LEU A 21 0.01 -4.53 -1.86
N GLY A 22 0.26 -3.64 -2.83
CA GLY A 22 1.57 -3.37 -3.44
C GLY A 22 2.04 -4.42 -4.47
N PHE A 23 1.35 -5.56 -4.56
CA PHE A 23 1.64 -6.64 -5.52
C PHE A 23 0.78 -6.54 -6.78
N SER A 24 -0.49 -6.17 -6.63
CA SER A 24 -1.49 -6.21 -7.69
C SER A 24 -1.69 -4.87 -8.41
N SER A 25 -1.11 -3.79 -7.89
CA SER A 25 -1.32 -2.42 -8.39
C SER A 25 -0.98 -2.27 -9.87
N PRO A 26 -1.78 -1.50 -10.65
CA PRO A 26 -2.89 -0.64 -10.20
C PRO A 26 -4.20 -1.38 -9.90
N ASN A 27 -4.29 -2.70 -10.11
CA ASN A 27 -5.51 -3.45 -9.80
C ASN A 27 -5.79 -3.43 -8.29
N PRO A 28 -7.07 -3.53 -7.89
CA PRO A 28 -7.43 -3.54 -6.48
C PRO A 28 -6.89 -4.80 -5.78
N PRO A 29 -6.38 -4.69 -4.53
CA PRO A 29 -5.89 -5.81 -3.74
C PRO A 29 -7.03 -6.64 -3.15
N VAL A 30 -7.79 -7.33 -4.01
CA VAL A 30 -8.95 -8.15 -3.65
C VAL A 30 -8.49 -9.50 -3.11
N ALA A 31 -9.18 -9.99 -2.09
CA ALA A 31 -9.15 -11.36 -1.61
C ALA A 31 -10.50 -12.07 -1.82
N CYS A 32 -10.43 -13.37 -2.10
CA CYS A 32 -11.57 -14.27 -2.28
C CYS A 32 -11.35 -15.60 -1.56
N VAL A 33 -12.35 -16.10 -0.84
CA VAL A 33 -12.35 -17.38 -0.15
C VAL A 33 -13.58 -18.18 -0.55
N LEU A 34 -13.37 -19.44 -0.91
CA LEU A 34 -14.42 -20.43 -1.15
C LEU A 34 -14.50 -21.35 0.07
N ALA A 35 -15.67 -21.50 0.67
CA ALA A 35 -15.85 -22.27 1.89
C ALA A 35 -17.02 -23.25 1.82
N ASP A 36 -16.93 -24.32 2.59
CA ASP A 36 -18.01 -25.28 2.76
C ASP A 36 -19.21 -24.59 3.46
N PRO A 37 -20.43 -24.62 2.90
CA PRO A 37 -21.56 -23.83 3.41
C PRO A 37 -22.05 -24.31 4.79
N SER A 38 -21.79 -25.57 5.14
CA SER A 38 -22.27 -26.18 6.38
C SER A 38 -21.28 -25.99 7.53
N SER A 39 -19.99 -26.23 7.25
CA SER A 39 -18.92 -26.22 8.25
C SER A 39 -18.14 -24.91 8.31
N GLY A 40 -18.22 -24.07 7.27
CA GLY A 40 -17.40 -22.86 7.14
C GLY A 40 -15.92 -23.16 6.85
N ARG A 41 -15.55 -24.42 6.59
CA ARG A 41 -14.18 -24.82 6.29
C ARG A 41 -13.73 -24.24 4.95
N ILE A 42 -12.56 -23.61 4.91
CA ILE A 42 -11.96 -23.10 3.66
C ILE A 42 -11.66 -24.25 2.71
N LEU A 43 -12.23 -24.17 1.51
CA LEU A 43 -12.00 -25.11 0.42
C LEU A 43 -10.83 -24.65 -0.47
N ALA A 44 -10.81 -23.35 -0.80
CA ALA A 44 -9.75 -22.68 -1.54
C ALA A 44 -9.77 -21.16 -1.26
N SER A 45 -8.65 -20.48 -1.51
CA SER A 45 -8.53 -19.03 -1.41
C SER A 45 -7.67 -18.47 -2.54
N GLY A 46 -7.90 -17.20 -2.87
CA GLY A 46 -7.19 -16.48 -3.92
C GLY A 46 -7.09 -14.99 -3.60
N ARG A 47 -6.08 -14.35 -4.18
CA ARG A 47 -5.88 -12.90 -4.12
C ARG A 47 -5.59 -12.35 -5.51
N THR A 48 -5.85 -11.07 -5.76
CA THR A 48 -5.50 -10.46 -7.06
C THR A 48 -4.01 -10.62 -7.30
N GLN A 49 -3.67 -11.17 -8.47
CA GLN A 49 -2.29 -11.38 -8.89
C GLN A 49 -1.71 -10.10 -9.52
N VAL A 50 -0.42 -10.14 -9.88
CA VAL A 50 0.21 -9.07 -10.66
C VAL A 50 -0.60 -8.74 -11.91
N VAL A 51 -0.43 -7.52 -12.40
CA VAL A 51 -1.12 -7.00 -13.57
C VAL A 51 -1.05 -7.97 -14.76
N GLY A 52 -2.22 -8.34 -15.30
CA GLY A 52 -2.35 -9.32 -16.38
C GLY A 52 -2.59 -10.76 -15.90
N GLY A 53 -2.40 -11.04 -14.61
CA GLY A 53 -2.75 -12.31 -13.97
C GLY A 53 -4.22 -12.40 -13.55
N ASN A 54 -4.54 -13.46 -12.81
CA ASN A 54 -5.89 -13.73 -12.31
C ASN A 54 -6.35 -12.69 -11.28
N HIS A 55 -7.64 -12.34 -11.36
CA HIS A 55 -8.34 -11.71 -10.23
C HIS A 55 -8.48 -12.71 -9.07
N ALA A 56 -8.78 -12.21 -7.88
CA ALA A 56 -8.87 -13.02 -6.66
C ALA A 56 -9.82 -14.21 -6.80
N GLU A 57 -10.99 -13.98 -7.40
CA GLU A 57 -12.02 -14.98 -7.61
C GLU A 57 -11.54 -16.04 -8.59
N ARG A 58 -10.98 -15.63 -9.74
CA ARG A 58 -10.40 -16.56 -10.72
C ARG A 58 -9.28 -17.40 -10.12
N GLU A 59 -8.41 -16.80 -9.32
CA GLU A 59 -7.32 -17.51 -8.65
C GLU A 59 -7.85 -18.51 -7.61
N ALA A 60 -8.87 -18.13 -6.83
CA ALA A 60 -9.51 -19.01 -5.87
C ALA A 60 -10.14 -20.23 -6.57
N TYR A 61 -10.88 -20.01 -7.67
CA TYR A 61 -11.50 -21.09 -8.43
C TYR A 61 -10.49 -21.94 -9.21
N ARG A 62 -9.38 -21.38 -9.68
CA ARG A 62 -8.28 -22.16 -10.28
C ARG A 62 -7.77 -23.20 -9.28
N ARG A 63 -7.41 -22.75 -8.08
CA ARG A 63 -6.94 -23.63 -6.99
C ARG A 63 -8.03 -24.60 -6.51
N PHE A 64 -9.28 -24.18 -6.54
CA PHE A 64 -10.41 -25.03 -6.18
C PHE A 64 -10.60 -26.17 -7.17
N ARG A 65 -10.54 -25.90 -8.48
CA ARG A 65 -10.58 -26.94 -9.54
C ARG A 65 -9.39 -27.89 -9.44
N GLU A 66 -8.19 -27.39 -9.13
CA GLU A 66 -7.01 -28.23 -8.90
C GLU A 66 -7.19 -29.20 -7.73
N LYS A 67 -7.89 -28.77 -6.67
CA LYS A 67 -8.16 -29.59 -5.50
C LYS A 67 -9.35 -30.56 -5.69
N PHE A 68 -10.28 -30.24 -6.58
CA PHE A 68 -11.50 -31.02 -6.85
C PHE A 68 -11.68 -31.26 -8.35
N PRO A 69 -10.83 -32.11 -8.97
CA PRO A 69 -10.82 -32.31 -10.42
C PRO A 69 -12.11 -32.97 -10.97
N GLU A 70 -12.80 -33.77 -10.15
CA GLU A 70 -14.03 -34.48 -10.53
C GLU A 70 -15.30 -33.61 -10.47
N GLY A 71 -15.17 -32.35 -10.02
CA GLY A 71 -16.29 -31.42 -9.90
C GLY A 71 -16.26 -30.62 -8.61
N LEU A 72 -16.79 -29.40 -8.68
CA LEU A 72 -16.79 -28.47 -7.55
C LEU A 72 -17.85 -28.89 -6.51
N PRO A 73 -17.48 -29.17 -5.26
CA PRO A 73 -18.48 -29.37 -4.22
C PRO A 73 -19.28 -28.09 -3.97
N PRO A 74 -20.50 -28.17 -3.40
CA PRO A 74 -21.26 -26.98 -3.04
C PRO A 74 -20.46 -26.08 -2.09
N HIS A 75 -20.46 -24.78 -2.34
CA HIS A 75 -19.61 -23.82 -1.64
C HIS A 75 -20.26 -22.44 -1.57
N ASP A 76 -19.89 -21.68 -0.54
CA ASP A 76 -20.10 -20.25 -0.44
C ASP A 76 -18.84 -19.51 -0.88
N THR A 77 -19.01 -18.31 -1.43
CA THR A 77 -17.91 -17.43 -1.82
C THR A 77 -17.93 -16.16 -0.98
N TYR A 78 -16.77 -15.75 -0.48
CA TYR A 78 -16.56 -14.50 0.25
C TYR A 78 -15.54 -13.66 -0.51
N VAL A 79 -15.93 -12.49 -1.01
CA VAL A 79 -15.05 -11.61 -1.78
C VAL A 79 -15.06 -10.19 -1.21
N THR A 80 -13.89 -9.57 -1.13
CA THR A 80 -13.74 -8.24 -0.51
C THR A 80 -14.31 -7.09 -1.37
N LEU A 81 -14.39 -7.26 -2.69
CA LEU A 81 -14.92 -6.30 -3.64
C LEU A 81 -15.97 -6.97 -4.55
N GLU A 82 -16.95 -6.20 -5.01
CA GLU A 82 -17.90 -6.62 -6.04
C GLU A 82 -17.17 -7.21 -7.27
N PRO A 83 -17.58 -8.40 -7.74
CA PRO A 83 -16.95 -9.04 -8.90
C PRO A 83 -17.07 -8.20 -10.16
N CYS A 84 -16.01 -8.17 -10.97
CA CYS A 84 -16.03 -7.37 -12.20
C CYS A 84 -17.01 -7.93 -13.24
N SER A 85 -17.71 -7.01 -13.92
CA SER A 85 -18.72 -7.27 -14.95
C SER A 85 -18.29 -6.89 -16.38
N HIS A 86 -17.05 -6.43 -16.55
CA HIS A 86 -16.53 -5.93 -17.83
C HIS A 86 -15.33 -6.74 -18.32
N PHE A 87 -15.15 -6.78 -19.65
CA PHE A 87 -13.98 -7.38 -20.28
C PHE A 87 -12.78 -6.44 -20.14
N GLY A 88 -11.71 -6.94 -19.53
CA GLY A 88 -10.42 -6.26 -19.43
C GLY A 88 -9.31 -7.09 -20.08
N ARG A 89 -8.19 -7.25 -19.37
CA ARG A 89 -7.11 -8.17 -19.77
C ARG A 89 -7.46 -9.64 -19.54
N THR A 90 -8.38 -9.90 -18.62
CA THR A 90 -8.95 -11.21 -18.32
C THR A 90 -10.48 -11.15 -18.50
N PRO A 91 -11.15 -12.29 -18.73
CA PRO A 91 -12.61 -12.30 -18.82
C PRO A 91 -13.27 -11.91 -17.47
N PRO A 92 -14.49 -11.36 -17.47
CA PRO A 92 -15.19 -10.92 -16.26
C PRO A 92 -15.31 -12.00 -15.19
N CYS A 93 -15.14 -11.67 -13.91
CA CYS A 93 -15.42 -12.62 -12.82
C CYS A 93 -16.90 -13.02 -12.75
N LEU A 94 -17.78 -12.18 -13.30
CA LEU A 94 -19.20 -12.47 -13.45
C LEU A 94 -19.46 -13.77 -14.23
N ASP A 95 -18.77 -13.98 -15.36
CA ASP A 95 -18.92 -15.21 -16.18
C ASP A 95 -18.54 -16.46 -15.38
N LEU A 96 -17.49 -16.34 -14.57
CA LEU A 96 -17.03 -17.42 -13.68
C LEU A 96 -18.12 -17.80 -12.67
N PHE A 97 -18.80 -16.82 -12.08
CA PHE A 97 -19.85 -17.08 -11.10
C PHE A 97 -21.14 -17.63 -11.73
N LEU A 98 -21.46 -17.20 -12.96
CA LEU A 98 -22.59 -17.75 -13.71
C LEU A 98 -22.37 -19.24 -14.07
N GLU A 99 -21.13 -19.63 -14.34
CA GLU A 99 -20.73 -21.03 -14.57
C GLU A 99 -20.71 -21.83 -13.26
N ALA A 100 -19.99 -21.33 -12.25
CA ALA A 100 -19.69 -22.09 -11.03
C ALA A 100 -20.84 -22.15 -10.02
N LYS A 101 -21.76 -21.17 -10.06
CA LYS A 101 -22.97 -21.08 -9.24
C LYS A 101 -22.76 -21.41 -7.75
N PRO A 102 -21.99 -20.58 -7.01
CA PRO A 102 -21.88 -20.74 -5.56
C PRO A 102 -23.28 -20.64 -4.91
N LYS A 103 -23.46 -21.29 -3.75
CA LYS A 103 -24.73 -21.22 -3.00
C LYS A 103 -25.02 -19.78 -2.58
N THR A 104 -24.05 -19.16 -1.92
CA THR A 104 -24.09 -17.74 -1.55
C THR A 104 -22.80 -17.04 -1.97
N LEU A 105 -22.94 -15.86 -2.57
CA LEU A 105 -21.86 -14.91 -2.81
C LEU A 105 -21.98 -13.76 -1.81
N TYR A 106 -21.08 -13.74 -0.83
CA TYR A 106 -20.89 -12.64 0.10
C TYR A 106 -19.87 -11.65 -0.46
N TYR A 107 -20.20 -10.36 -0.48
CA TYR A 107 -19.29 -9.32 -0.94
C TYR A 107 -19.14 -8.17 0.06
N GLY A 108 -17.96 -7.52 0.08
CA GLY A 108 -17.64 -6.40 0.96
C GLY A 108 -18.09 -5.05 0.40
N TRP A 109 -17.26 -4.44 -0.43
CA TRP A 109 -17.56 -3.15 -1.07
C TRP A 109 -18.19 -3.33 -2.45
N ARG A 110 -19.02 -2.36 -2.84
CA ARG A 110 -19.35 -2.15 -4.25
C ARG A 110 -18.17 -1.54 -4.99
N ASP A 111 -17.98 -1.93 -6.24
CA ASP A 111 -16.84 -1.41 -7.00
C ASP A 111 -17.14 0.05 -7.40
N PRO A 112 -16.29 1.02 -6.99
CA PRO A 112 -16.47 2.41 -7.39
C PRO A 112 -16.26 2.63 -8.90
N ASN A 113 -15.62 1.69 -9.59
CA ASN A 113 -15.25 1.78 -11.01
C ASN A 113 -16.49 2.00 -11.90
N PRO A 114 -16.54 3.11 -12.66
CA PRO A 114 -17.64 3.39 -13.58
C PRO A 114 -17.90 2.26 -14.59
N LEU A 115 -16.89 1.48 -14.98
CA LEU A 115 -17.03 0.36 -15.90
C LEU A 115 -17.85 -0.79 -15.29
N VAL A 116 -17.72 -1.04 -13.99
CA VAL A 116 -18.53 -2.05 -13.29
C VAL A 116 -19.97 -1.55 -13.15
N LYS A 117 -20.16 -0.26 -12.85
CA LYS A 117 -21.49 0.37 -12.72
C LYS A 117 -22.33 0.38 -14.01
N LYS A 118 -21.74 0.13 -15.18
CA LYS A 118 -22.47 0.08 -16.47
C LYS A 118 -23.42 -1.13 -16.57
N LYS A 119 -23.14 -2.21 -15.85
CA LYS A 119 -23.95 -3.43 -15.83
C LYS A 119 -24.10 -3.89 -14.39
N ASP A 120 -25.33 -4.05 -13.91
CA ASP A 120 -25.59 -4.58 -12.56
C ASP A 120 -25.33 -6.10 -12.53
N GLY A 121 -24.05 -6.46 -12.43
CA GLY A 121 -23.62 -7.86 -12.40
C GLY A 121 -24.13 -8.61 -11.18
N LEU A 122 -24.33 -7.92 -10.05
CA LEU A 122 -24.91 -8.52 -8.85
C LEU A 122 -26.38 -8.88 -9.05
N ALA A 123 -27.16 -8.08 -9.78
CA ALA A 123 -28.53 -8.43 -10.15
C ALA A 123 -28.58 -9.63 -11.10
N GLU A 124 -27.71 -9.68 -12.12
CA GLU A 124 -27.65 -10.81 -13.05
C GLU A 124 -27.33 -12.14 -12.36
N LEU A 125 -26.45 -12.12 -11.35
CA LEU A 125 -26.19 -13.31 -10.52
C LEU A 125 -27.41 -13.77 -9.74
N LYS A 126 -28.19 -12.82 -9.19
CA LYS A 126 -29.45 -13.14 -8.50
C LYS A 126 -30.48 -13.75 -9.45
N ASP A 127 -30.63 -13.19 -10.64
CA ASP A 127 -31.53 -13.70 -11.67
C ASP A 127 -31.12 -15.10 -12.15
N ALA A 128 -29.81 -15.39 -12.15
CA ALA A 128 -29.26 -16.72 -12.42
C ALA A 128 -29.37 -17.71 -11.24
N GLY A 129 -29.97 -17.29 -10.11
CA GLY A 129 -30.25 -18.12 -8.94
C GLY A 129 -29.15 -18.17 -7.87
N VAL A 130 -28.13 -17.30 -7.94
CA VAL A 130 -27.11 -17.17 -6.89
C VAL A 130 -27.64 -16.26 -5.77
N ASN A 131 -27.53 -16.69 -4.51
CA ASN A 131 -27.84 -15.83 -3.38
C ASN A 131 -26.72 -14.80 -3.18
N VAL A 132 -26.97 -13.52 -3.46
CA VAL A 132 -25.95 -12.46 -3.38
C VAL A 132 -26.20 -11.54 -2.19
N VAL A 133 -25.25 -11.47 -1.25
CA VAL A 133 -25.42 -10.84 0.07
C VAL A 133 -24.27 -9.87 0.37
N PRO A 134 -24.53 -8.56 0.63
CA PRO A 134 -23.50 -7.67 1.17
C PRO A 134 -23.16 -8.07 2.61
N HIS A 135 -21.87 -8.05 2.98
CA HIS A 135 -21.41 -8.47 4.29
C HIS A 135 -20.62 -7.36 5.02
N PRO A 136 -21.08 -6.89 6.20
CA PRO A 136 -20.42 -5.79 6.93
C PRO A 136 -18.95 -6.04 7.26
N GLU A 137 -18.58 -7.21 7.78
CA GLU A 137 -17.18 -7.50 8.08
C GLU A 137 -16.28 -7.61 6.83
N LEU A 138 -16.83 -7.99 5.67
CA LEU A 138 -16.07 -7.92 4.41
C LEU A 138 -15.85 -6.47 4.00
N SER A 139 -16.82 -5.59 4.25
CA SER A 139 -16.68 -4.14 4.05
C SER A 139 -15.64 -3.52 4.99
N GLU A 140 -15.54 -4.00 6.24
CA GLU A 140 -14.47 -3.58 7.16
C GLU A 140 -13.08 -3.97 6.60
N ILE A 141 -12.90 -5.23 6.17
CA ILE A 141 -11.64 -5.70 5.55
C ILE A 141 -11.33 -4.89 4.29
N ALA A 142 -12.33 -4.68 3.43
CA ALA A 142 -12.21 -3.88 2.22
C ALA A 142 -11.73 -2.45 2.52
N SER A 143 -12.25 -1.82 3.58
CA SER A 143 -11.87 -0.46 3.96
C SER A 143 -10.40 -0.29 4.33
N VAL A 144 -9.72 -1.36 4.75
CA VAL A 144 -8.30 -1.36 5.09
C VAL A 144 -7.42 -1.40 3.85
N PHE A 145 -7.83 -2.12 2.80
CA PHE A 145 -6.95 -2.41 1.65
C PHE A 145 -7.37 -1.74 0.35
N LEU A 146 -8.66 -1.40 0.18
CA LEU A 146 -9.21 -0.82 -1.06
C LEU A 146 -9.32 0.71 -1.02
N PHE A 147 -8.95 1.37 0.08
CA PHE A 147 -9.07 2.84 0.20
C PHE A 147 -8.24 3.59 -0.86
N GLY A 148 -7.02 3.14 -1.14
CA GLY A 148 -6.16 3.73 -2.18
C GLY A 148 -6.74 3.57 -3.58
N PHE A 149 -7.22 2.36 -3.90
CA PHE A 149 -7.91 2.09 -5.17
C PHE A 149 -9.16 2.96 -5.32
N SER A 150 -9.97 3.05 -4.26
CA SER A 150 -11.16 3.90 -4.24
C SER A 150 -10.80 5.38 -4.47
N SER A 151 -9.75 5.89 -3.83
CA SER A 151 -9.23 7.24 -4.05
C SER A 151 -8.81 7.46 -5.50
N ALA A 152 -8.02 6.53 -6.08
CA ALA A 152 -7.56 6.63 -7.45
C ALA A 152 -8.71 6.63 -8.45
N VAL A 153 -9.73 5.78 -8.24
CA VAL A 153 -10.91 5.70 -9.13
C VAL A 153 -11.83 6.91 -9.00
N LEU A 154 -12.11 7.36 -7.77
CA LEU A 154 -13.11 8.41 -7.53
C LEU A 154 -12.53 9.83 -7.65
N ARG A 155 -11.27 10.02 -7.29
CA ARG A 155 -10.63 11.34 -7.20
C ARG A 155 -9.47 11.53 -8.20
N SER A 156 -9.07 10.46 -8.90
CA SER A 156 -7.87 10.47 -9.75
C SER A 156 -6.61 10.93 -9.01
N LYS A 157 -6.53 10.59 -7.71
CA LYS A 157 -5.42 10.93 -6.82
C LYS A 157 -5.11 9.72 -5.91
N PRO A 158 -3.82 9.38 -5.69
CA PRO A 158 -3.45 8.36 -4.71
C PRO A 158 -3.76 8.81 -3.28
N SER A 159 -3.91 7.86 -2.36
CA SER A 159 -3.85 8.15 -0.92
C SER A 159 -2.39 8.26 -0.47
N ILE A 160 -2.10 9.24 0.40
CA ILE A 160 -0.74 9.59 0.82
C ILE A 160 -0.51 9.30 2.29
N LEU A 161 0.60 8.62 2.59
CA LEU A 161 1.14 8.50 3.94
C LEU A 161 2.41 9.35 4.08
N LEU A 162 2.34 10.39 4.90
CA LEU A 162 3.53 11.18 5.27
C LEU A 162 4.22 10.53 6.45
N LYS A 163 5.47 10.10 6.30
CA LYS A 163 6.17 9.40 7.38
C LYS A 163 7.38 10.20 7.86
N SER A 164 7.52 10.34 9.17
CA SER A 164 8.71 10.92 9.80
C SER A 164 9.21 10.03 10.95
N SER A 165 10.52 9.80 11.00
CA SER A 165 11.18 9.25 12.19
C SER A 165 11.66 10.38 13.07
N LEU A 166 11.40 10.31 14.38
CA LEU A 166 11.65 11.39 15.34
C LEU A 166 12.53 10.91 16.49
N SER A 167 13.47 11.72 16.92
CA SER A 167 14.12 11.58 18.24
C SER A 167 13.07 11.67 19.36
N ALA A 168 13.45 11.31 20.58
CA ALA A 168 12.62 11.51 21.76
C ALA A 168 12.14 12.97 21.86
N ASP A 169 13.01 13.92 21.51
CA ASP A 169 12.76 15.37 21.52
C ASP A 169 11.93 15.89 20.32
N GLY A 170 11.54 15.00 19.40
CA GLY A 170 10.66 15.31 18.27
C GLY A 170 11.35 15.84 17.02
N PHE A 171 12.67 15.72 16.90
CA PHE A 171 13.41 16.16 15.72
C PHE A 171 13.63 15.00 14.75
N TYR A 172 13.46 15.24 13.45
CA TYR A 172 13.73 14.24 12.40
C TYR A 172 15.17 14.32 11.84
N SER A 173 15.86 15.43 12.10
CA SER A 173 17.26 15.63 11.73
C SER A 173 17.90 16.67 12.66
N SER A 174 19.20 16.53 12.93
CA SER A 174 19.98 17.60 13.54
C SER A 174 20.28 18.73 12.55
N ASP A 175 20.75 19.88 13.03
CA ASP A 175 21.18 20.99 12.16
C ASP A 175 22.55 20.78 11.51
N ARG A 176 23.21 19.65 11.79
CA ARG A 176 24.52 19.29 11.23
C ARG A 176 24.45 18.89 9.74
N GLY A 177 23.26 18.62 9.22
CA GLY A 177 23.08 18.23 7.82
C GLY A 177 23.64 16.85 7.47
N LEU A 178 23.72 15.95 8.46
CA LEU A 178 24.20 14.58 8.31
C LEU A 178 23.02 13.59 8.38
N LYS A 179 23.26 12.38 7.88
CA LYS A 179 22.32 11.26 7.99
C LYS A 179 22.18 10.83 9.44
N GLU A 180 20.95 10.81 9.95
CA GLU A 180 20.65 10.42 11.33
C GLU A 180 19.91 9.08 11.36
N LYS A 181 20.42 8.14 12.16
CA LYS A 181 19.78 6.83 12.37
C LYS A 181 18.89 6.89 13.60
N ILE A 182 17.60 7.16 13.40
CA ILE A 182 16.64 7.38 14.48
C ILE A 182 15.86 6.11 14.86
N SER A 183 15.23 5.44 13.88
CA SER A 183 14.39 4.26 14.16
C SER A 183 15.22 3.06 14.62
N SER A 184 14.65 2.24 15.51
CA SER A 184 15.19 0.95 15.90
C SER A 184 15.23 -0.04 14.73
N THR A 185 16.01 -1.11 14.88
CA THR A 185 16.07 -2.22 13.92
C THR A 185 14.71 -2.92 13.74
N VAL A 186 13.87 -2.92 14.78
CA VAL A 186 12.53 -3.52 14.73
C VAL A 186 11.59 -2.65 13.90
N SER A 187 11.61 -1.33 14.12
CA SER A 187 10.89 -0.40 13.27
C SER A 187 11.37 -0.45 11.82
N ASP A 188 12.67 -0.61 11.57
CA ASP A 188 13.20 -0.76 10.21
C ASP A 188 12.66 -1.98 9.48
N PHE A 189 12.42 -3.08 10.20
CA PHE A 189 11.78 -4.26 9.63
C PHE A 189 10.36 -3.94 9.16
N PHE A 190 9.54 -3.34 10.03
CA PHE A 190 8.17 -2.98 9.68
C PHE A 190 8.12 -1.91 8.60
N LEU A 191 9.00 -0.92 8.64
CA LEU A 191 9.14 0.08 7.58
C LEU A 191 9.54 -0.57 6.25
N SER A 192 10.42 -1.58 6.25
CA SER A 192 10.74 -2.33 5.02
C SER A 192 9.48 -3.01 4.47
N VAL A 193 8.73 -3.73 5.29
CA VAL A 193 7.50 -4.38 4.83
C VAL A 193 6.42 -3.37 4.44
N LEU A 194 6.35 -2.21 5.09
CA LEU A 194 5.47 -1.11 4.70
C LEU A 194 5.79 -0.62 3.30
N ARG A 195 7.08 -0.52 2.91
CA ARG A 195 7.46 -0.18 1.53
C ARG A 195 6.96 -1.16 0.49
N ALA A 196 6.83 -2.45 0.83
CA ALA A 196 6.21 -3.45 -0.05
C ALA A 196 4.70 -3.25 -0.25
N LYS A 197 4.06 -2.41 0.58
CA LYS A 197 2.62 -2.09 0.51
C LYS A 197 2.33 -0.77 -0.20
N MET A 198 3.37 -0.06 -0.61
CA MET A 198 3.27 1.24 -1.25
C MET A 198 3.52 1.06 -2.74
N ASP A 199 2.75 1.76 -3.57
CA ASP A 199 2.97 1.74 -5.01
C ASP A 199 4.09 2.69 -5.41
N ALA A 200 4.27 3.78 -4.65
CA ALA A 200 5.35 4.73 -4.82
C ALA A 200 5.93 5.21 -3.48
N ILE A 201 7.22 5.56 -3.50
CA ILE A 201 7.91 6.19 -2.37
C ILE A 201 8.62 7.44 -2.85
N LEU A 202 8.35 8.56 -2.19
CA LEU A 202 8.80 9.90 -2.56
C LEU A 202 9.79 10.45 -1.52
N VAL A 203 10.90 11.04 -2.00
CA VAL A 203 11.85 11.78 -1.15
C VAL A 203 12.33 13.07 -1.79
N GLY A 204 12.58 14.07 -0.94
CA GLY A 204 13.02 15.39 -1.35
C GLY A 204 14.51 15.46 -1.72
N PRO A 205 14.95 16.59 -2.30
CA PRO A 205 16.31 16.79 -2.80
C PRO A 205 17.38 16.64 -1.73
N LYS A 206 17.11 17.09 -0.50
CA LYS A 206 18.05 16.95 0.63
C LYS A 206 18.28 15.49 1.01
N THR A 207 17.24 14.65 0.99
CA THR A 207 17.36 13.22 1.26
C THR A 207 18.19 12.55 0.18
N VAL A 208 18.00 12.90 -1.10
CA VAL A 208 18.84 12.40 -2.20
C VAL A 208 20.32 12.72 -1.94
N ARG A 209 20.61 13.99 -1.66
CA ARG A 209 21.97 14.49 -1.45
C ARG A 209 22.67 13.89 -0.23
N ILE A 210 21.96 13.75 0.89
CA ILE A 210 22.55 13.39 2.20
C ILE A 210 22.49 11.87 2.43
N ASP A 211 21.36 11.23 2.13
CA ASP A 211 21.08 9.87 2.63
C ASP A 211 21.37 8.77 1.62
N LEU A 212 21.54 9.12 0.34
CA LEU A 212 21.66 8.20 -0.81
C LEU A 212 20.59 7.09 -0.77
N PRO A 213 19.30 7.47 -0.73
CA PRO A 213 18.22 6.53 -0.44
C PRO A 213 18.03 5.53 -1.59
N LYS A 214 17.96 4.24 -1.22
CA LYS A 214 17.60 3.17 -2.16
C LYS A 214 16.12 3.15 -2.50
N LEU A 215 15.27 3.52 -1.53
CA LEU A 215 13.79 3.43 -1.58
C LEU A 215 13.22 2.07 -1.99
N ASN A 216 14.03 1.03 -2.06
CA ASN A 216 13.60 -0.29 -2.45
C ASN A 216 12.97 -1.05 -1.27
N PHE A 217 12.08 -1.99 -1.59
CA PHE A 217 11.68 -3.01 -0.65
C PHE A 217 12.81 -4.04 -0.52
N ARG A 218 13.09 -4.48 0.71
CA ARG A 218 14.02 -5.58 0.99
C ARG A 218 13.27 -6.65 1.75
N ALA A 219 13.11 -7.81 1.12
CA ALA A 219 12.47 -8.96 1.75
C ALA A 219 13.23 -9.32 3.04
N PRO A 220 12.53 -9.49 4.17
CA PRO A 220 13.17 -9.95 5.38
C PRO A 220 13.77 -11.35 5.19
N LYS A 221 15.02 -11.55 5.64
CA LYS A 221 15.74 -12.82 5.42
C LYS A 221 15.49 -13.87 6.50
N LYS A 222 15.01 -13.47 7.68
CA LYS A 222 14.73 -14.33 8.84
C LYS A 222 13.60 -13.73 9.65
N GLN A 223 12.87 -14.56 10.40
CA GLN A 223 12.03 -14.06 11.47
C GLN A 223 12.88 -13.27 12.46
N ILE A 224 12.46 -12.06 12.79
CA ILE A 224 13.01 -11.32 13.91
C ILE A 224 12.31 -11.85 15.17
N PRO A 225 13.01 -12.36 16.20
CA PRO A 225 12.38 -12.91 17.40
C PRO A 225 11.60 -11.88 18.26
N VAL A 226 11.46 -10.64 17.79
CA VAL A 226 10.93 -9.48 18.51
C VAL A 226 9.40 -9.33 18.37
N PHE A 227 8.72 -10.20 17.62
CA PHE A 227 7.24 -10.16 17.50
C PHE A 227 6.48 -10.40 18.83
N LYS A 228 7.17 -10.76 19.92
CA LYS A 228 6.58 -10.90 21.27
C LYS A 228 6.43 -9.57 22.04
N LYS A 229 6.79 -8.42 21.48
CA LYS A 229 6.72 -7.10 22.16
C LYS A 229 6.08 -6.00 21.29
N ILE A 230 4.92 -6.26 20.72
CA ILE A 230 4.09 -5.19 20.14
C ILE A 230 2.90 -5.01 21.06
N ASP A 231 2.86 -3.88 21.75
CA ASP A 231 1.71 -3.52 22.58
C ASP A 231 0.93 -2.43 21.85
N ILE A 232 -0.36 -2.68 21.61
CA ILE A 232 -1.28 -1.65 21.15
C ILE A 232 -1.54 -0.74 22.35
N LEU A 233 -1.07 0.51 22.28
CA LEU A 233 -1.11 1.44 23.43
C LEU A 233 -2.43 2.19 23.53
N LYS A 234 -3.24 2.23 22.47
CA LYS A 234 -4.58 2.80 22.47
C LYS A 234 -5.44 2.09 21.43
N SER A 235 -6.53 1.46 21.86
CA SER A 235 -7.63 0.99 21.01
C SER A 235 -8.90 1.11 21.83
N ASP A 236 -9.45 2.33 21.91
CA ASP A 236 -10.75 2.52 22.53
C ASP A 236 -11.84 2.17 21.49
N THR A 237 -12.24 0.89 21.50
CA THR A 237 -13.44 0.28 20.89
C THR A 237 -13.45 -0.01 19.37
N ALA A 238 -14.15 -1.09 19.01
CA ALA A 238 -14.36 -1.65 17.66
C ALA A 238 -14.96 -0.65 16.64
N PRO A 239 -14.92 -0.86 15.30
CA PRO A 239 -14.37 -1.97 14.48
C PRO A 239 -12.93 -1.74 13.97
N LEU A 240 -12.41 -2.63 13.12
CA LEU A 240 -11.08 -2.50 12.48
C LEU A 240 -10.97 -1.13 11.78
N PRO A 241 -9.98 -0.28 12.14
CA PRO A 241 -9.90 1.06 11.55
C PRO A 241 -9.59 0.95 10.06
N GLY A 242 -10.29 1.72 9.22
CA GLY A 242 -10.04 1.75 7.79
C GLY A 242 -8.75 2.52 7.41
N GLY A 243 -8.37 2.45 6.13
CA GLY A 243 -7.26 3.25 5.60
C GLY A 243 -5.89 2.86 6.16
N PHE A 244 -5.00 3.85 6.26
CA PHE A 244 -3.63 3.64 6.76
C PHE A 244 -3.58 3.08 8.18
N SER A 245 -4.53 3.41 9.05
CA SER A 245 -4.55 2.93 10.42
C SER A 245 -4.78 1.42 10.51
N GLY A 246 -5.74 0.93 9.73
CA GLY A 246 -5.92 -0.51 9.54
C GLY A 246 -4.70 -1.15 8.93
N LEU A 247 -4.11 -0.50 7.90
CA LEU A 247 -2.93 -1.04 7.23
C LEU A 247 -1.75 -1.20 8.19
N ILE A 248 -1.50 -0.24 9.08
CA ILE A 248 -0.42 -0.32 10.07
C ILE A 248 -0.73 -1.38 11.14
N SER A 249 -1.99 -1.51 11.57
CA SER A 249 -2.39 -2.60 12.47
C SER A 249 -2.14 -3.98 11.85
N GLU A 250 -2.55 -4.18 10.60
CA GLU A 250 -2.36 -5.44 9.88
C GLU A 250 -0.89 -5.66 9.48
N LEU A 251 -0.10 -4.61 9.29
CA LEU A 251 1.35 -4.68 9.13
C LEU A 251 1.99 -5.34 10.36
N PHE A 252 1.64 -4.91 11.58
CA PHE A 252 2.16 -5.51 12.80
C PHE A 252 1.67 -6.94 13.00
N ARG A 253 0.44 -7.24 12.58
CA ARG A 253 -0.13 -8.59 12.66
C ARG A 253 0.55 -9.59 11.72
N PHE A 254 0.85 -9.20 10.49
CA PHE A 254 1.24 -10.13 9.43
C PHE A 254 2.70 -10.10 9.03
N ALA A 255 3.40 -8.96 9.12
CA ALA A 255 4.74 -8.83 8.56
C ALA A 255 5.73 -9.87 9.10
N GLY A 256 5.55 -10.30 10.36
CA GLY A 256 6.40 -11.28 11.01
C GLY A 256 6.07 -12.75 10.78
N LYS A 257 4.95 -13.06 10.14
CA LYS A 257 4.53 -14.44 9.92
C LYS A 257 5.39 -15.10 8.84
N GLU A 258 5.75 -16.36 9.05
CA GLU A 258 6.66 -17.10 8.16
C GLU A 258 6.15 -17.17 6.73
N GLU A 259 4.86 -17.44 6.57
CA GLU A 259 4.21 -17.51 5.26
C GLU A 259 4.22 -16.17 4.52
N VAL A 260 4.15 -15.05 5.25
CA VAL A 260 4.19 -13.70 4.66
C VAL A 260 5.62 -13.34 4.25
N ILE A 261 6.59 -13.62 5.12
CA ILE A 261 8.02 -13.42 4.83
C ILE A 261 8.43 -14.24 3.59
N SER A 262 8.00 -15.50 3.52
CA SER A 262 8.27 -16.40 2.40
C SER A 262 7.70 -15.84 1.09
N GLU A 263 6.44 -15.43 1.07
CA GLU A 263 5.81 -14.80 -0.11
C GLU A 263 6.55 -13.53 -0.55
N HIS A 264 6.95 -12.68 0.39
CA HIS A 264 7.72 -11.47 0.08
C HIS A 264 9.11 -11.76 -0.47
N ALA A 265 9.75 -12.84 -0.01
CA ALA A 265 11.04 -13.27 -0.54
C ALA A 265 10.90 -13.86 -1.95
N THR A 266 9.90 -14.71 -2.17
CA THR A 266 9.62 -15.33 -3.48
C THR A 266 9.29 -14.29 -4.54
N TYR A 267 8.50 -13.28 -4.18
CA TYR A 267 8.00 -12.26 -5.12
C TYR A 267 8.65 -10.88 -4.87
N GLU A 268 9.86 -10.80 -4.33
CA GLU A 268 10.52 -9.53 -3.93
C GLU A 268 10.54 -8.50 -5.06
N ARG A 269 10.72 -8.96 -6.31
CA ARG A 269 10.71 -8.12 -7.52
C ARG A 269 9.37 -7.42 -7.74
N ASP A 270 8.27 -8.15 -7.55
CA ASP A 270 6.94 -7.67 -7.89
C ASP A 270 6.45 -6.64 -6.85
N TYR A 271 6.89 -6.78 -5.60
CA TYR A 271 6.65 -5.83 -4.50
C TYR A 271 7.53 -4.56 -4.51
N GLN A 272 8.41 -4.38 -5.52
CA GLN A 272 9.20 -3.15 -5.57
C GLN A 272 8.31 -1.94 -5.87
N PRO A 273 8.40 -0.85 -5.07
CA PRO A 273 7.65 0.38 -5.33
C PRO A 273 8.29 1.20 -6.46
N LEU A 274 7.51 2.10 -7.05
CA LEU A 274 8.03 3.20 -7.85
C LEU A 274 8.86 4.14 -6.96
N ARG A 275 10.16 4.27 -7.24
CA ARG A 275 11.05 5.17 -6.50
C ARG A 275 11.00 6.56 -7.09
N VAL A 276 10.53 7.55 -6.35
CA VAL A 276 10.30 8.91 -6.84
C VAL A 276 11.27 9.87 -6.16
N PHE A 277 12.08 10.54 -6.96
CA PHE A 277 13.13 11.43 -6.48
C PHE A 277 12.90 12.85 -6.98
N PHE A 278 12.77 13.79 -6.06
CA PHE A 278 12.92 15.21 -6.35
C PHE A 278 14.40 15.54 -6.25
N LEU A 279 15.02 15.90 -7.37
CA LEU A 279 16.48 16.05 -7.41
C LEU A 279 16.91 17.48 -7.02
N PRO A 280 18.08 17.62 -6.35
CA PRO A 280 18.72 18.91 -6.13
C PRO A 280 19.33 19.45 -7.44
N GLU A 281 20.17 20.48 -7.34
CA GLU A 281 21.02 20.90 -8.46
C GLU A 281 21.90 19.73 -8.92
N GLU A 282 22.23 19.70 -10.21
CA GLU A 282 23.01 18.61 -10.81
C GLU A 282 24.33 18.34 -10.07
N SER A 283 25.06 19.40 -9.72
CA SER A 283 26.33 19.33 -8.99
C SER A 283 26.20 18.76 -7.56
N GLU A 284 24.98 18.69 -7.03
CA GLU A 284 24.71 18.16 -5.70
C GLU A 284 24.25 16.70 -5.71
N VAL A 285 24.04 16.07 -6.87
CA VAL A 285 23.69 14.64 -6.93
C VAL A 285 24.97 13.80 -6.84
N PRO A 286 25.18 13.03 -5.75
CA PRO A 286 26.43 12.29 -5.59
C PRO A 286 26.50 11.11 -6.57
N GLU A 287 27.69 10.78 -7.07
CA GLU A 287 27.82 9.71 -8.08
C GLU A 287 27.32 8.34 -7.60
N ASP A 288 27.47 8.06 -6.30
CA ASP A 288 27.00 6.81 -5.69
C ASP A 288 25.47 6.70 -5.65
N PHE A 289 24.73 7.82 -5.74
CA PHE A 289 23.28 7.79 -5.94
C PHE A 289 22.95 7.10 -7.25
N TRP A 290 23.63 7.46 -8.34
CA TRP A 290 23.38 6.90 -9.66
C TRP A 290 23.69 5.42 -9.72
N LYS A 291 24.90 5.03 -9.28
CA LYS A 291 25.31 3.61 -9.23
C LYS A 291 24.29 2.77 -8.46
N THR A 292 23.81 3.29 -7.33
CA THR A 292 22.79 2.62 -6.53
C THR A 292 21.50 2.42 -7.32
N GLN A 293 21.02 3.42 -8.06
CA GLN A 293 19.79 3.27 -8.84
C GLN A 293 19.97 2.32 -10.04
N GLU A 294 21.12 2.36 -10.70
CA GLU A 294 21.51 1.45 -11.81
C GLU A 294 21.56 0.00 -11.34
N GLU A 295 22.21 -0.27 -10.20
CA GLU A 295 22.27 -1.58 -9.57
C GLU A 295 20.88 -2.12 -9.23
N LEU A 296 20.00 -1.28 -8.71
CA LEU A 296 18.63 -1.67 -8.37
C LEU A 296 17.79 -1.97 -9.62
N ASN A 297 17.92 -1.17 -10.68
CA ASN A 297 17.25 -1.43 -11.96
C ASN A 297 17.68 -2.78 -12.52
N SER A 298 18.99 -3.06 -12.49
CA SER A 298 19.56 -4.34 -12.93
C SER A 298 19.09 -5.51 -12.07
N LYS A 299 19.17 -5.39 -10.73
CA LYS A 299 18.77 -6.44 -9.79
C LYS A 299 17.32 -6.88 -9.98
N TYR A 300 16.41 -5.94 -10.17
CA TYR A 300 14.98 -6.21 -10.24
C TYR A 300 14.42 -6.26 -11.66
N ASP A 301 15.28 -6.12 -12.68
CA ASP A 301 14.89 -6.06 -14.09
C ASP A 301 13.70 -5.12 -14.32
N SER A 302 13.79 -3.93 -13.70
CA SER A 302 12.66 -3.01 -13.62
C SER A 302 13.12 -1.58 -13.45
N LYS A 303 12.62 -0.69 -14.31
CA LYS A 303 12.89 0.76 -14.25
C LYS A 303 11.80 1.51 -13.48
N LYS A 304 11.40 0.95 -12.34
CA LYS A 304 10.47 1.58 -11.36
C LYS A 304 11.14 2.76 -10.65
N ILE A 305 11.37 3.83 -11.40
CA ILE A 305 11.95 5.08 -10.92
C ILE A 305 11.36 6.26 -11.69
N ALA A 306 11.19 7.40 -11.01
CA ALA A 306 10.76 8.65 -11.61
C ALA A 306 11.53 9.82 -10.98
N PHE A 307 11.78 10.85 -11.78
CA PHE A 307 12.54 12.02 -11.39
C PHE A 307 11.71 13.28 -11.59
N PHE A 308 11.77 14.17 -10.60
CA PHE A 308 11.14 15.47 -10.65
C PHE A 308 12.21 16.56 -10.52
N LEU A 309 12.21 17.48 -11.48
CA LEU A 309 13.14 18.60 -11.56
C LEU A 309 12.36 19.91 -11.46
N SER A 310 12.80 20.81 -10.58
CA SER A 310 12.26 22.17 -10.57
C SER A 310 12.62 22.87 -11.90
N ASP A 311 11.71 23.66 -12.47
CA ASP A 311 11.96 24.40 -13.73
C ASP A 311 13.18 25.34 -13.65
N ASP A 312 13.49 25.79 -12.44
CA ASP A 312 14.66 26.63 -12.14
C ASP A 312 15.99 25.86 -12.23
N ILE A 313 15.97 24.52 -12.22
CA ILE A 313 17.15 23.66 -12.20
C ILE A 313 17.45 23.15 -13.61
N LYS A 314 18.69 23.38 -14.08
CA LYS A 314 19.13 22.93 -15.40
C LYS A 314 20.09 21.74 -15.25
N TYR A 315 19.75 20.67 -15.95
CA TYR A 315 20.62 19.52 -16.15
C TYR A 315 21.16 19.57 -17.57
N ASP A 316 22.43 19.23 -17.75
CA ASP A 316 23.01 19.10 -19.09
C ASP A 316 22.38 17.95 -19.90
N THR A 317 22.67 17.91 -21.20
CA THR A 317 22.11 16.90 -22.10
C THR A 317 22.48 15.47 -21.71
N ALA A 318 23.70 15.24 -21.22
CA ALA A 318 24.17 13.91 -20.87
C ALA A 318 23.49 13.39 -19.60
N SER A 319 23.38 14.23 -18.57
CA SER A 319 22.72 13.91 -17.32
C SER A 319 21.21 13.77 -17.48
N ARG A 320 20.57 14.57 -18.34
CA ARG A 320 19.16 14.35 -18.70
C ARG A 320 18.95 13.02 -19.41
N LYS A 321 19.81 12.65 -20.36
CA LYS A 321 19.75 11.34 -21.01
C LYS A 321 19.90 10.21 -19.99
N ARG A 322 20.82 10.33 -19.02
CA ARG A 322 20.99 9.35 -17.93
C ARG A 322 19.71 9.18 -17.11
N LEU A 323 19.03 10.28 -16.78
CA LEU A 323 17.74 10.26 -16.08
C LEU A 323 16.66 9.55 -16.89
N GLU A 324 16.55 9.86 -18.19
CA GLU A 324 15.59 9.24 -19.10
C GLU A 324 15.84 7.73 -19.25
N ASP A 325 17.10 7.33 -19.45
CA ASP A 325 17.51 5.93 -19.59
C ASP A 325 17.21 5.12 -18.32
N LEU A 326 17.41 5.72 -17.14
CA LEU A 326 17.10 5.11 -15.84
C LEU A 326 15.62 4.93 -15.59
N SER A 327 14.78 5.83 -16.10
CA SER A 327 13.37 5.98 -15.71
C SER A 327 12.35 5.64 -16.79
N GLU A 328 12.81 5.21 -17.97
CA GLU A 328 11.96 5.09 -19.18
C GLU A 328 11.29 6.41 -19.54
N GLY A 329 12.04 7.51 -19.40
CA GLY A 329 11.56 8.86 -19.70
C GLY A 329 10.61 9.47 -18.65
N ARG A 330 10.47 8.88 -17.45
CA ARG A 330 9.71 9.49 -16.33
C ARG A 330 10.51 10.61 -15.66
N VAL A 331 10.89 11.63 -16.44
CA VAL A 331 11.57 12.85 -15.99
C VAL A 331 10.60 14.02 -16.16
N ILE A 332 10.12 14.56 -15.05
CA ILE A 332 9.06 15.57 -15.02
C ILE A 332 9.62 16.89 -14.50
N SER A 333 9.50 17.94 -15.30
CA SER A 333 9.75 19.30 -14.85
C SER A 333 8.52 19.86 -14.14
N TYR A 334 8.71 20.62 -13.07
CA TYR A 334 7.62 21.23 -12.31
C TYR A 334 7.91 22.70 -11.96
N PRO A 335 6.92 23.59 -12.07
CA PRO A 335 7.01 24.91 -11.50
C PRO A 335 6.64 24.88 -10.02
N LYS A 336 7.23 25.77 -9.22
CA LYS A 336 7.00 25.83 -7.76
C LYS A 336 5.52 25.95 -7.37
N HIS A 337 4.72 26.66 -8.16
CA HIS A 337 3.32 26.96 -7.83
C HIS A 337 2.33 25.83 -8.16
N SER A 338 2.68 24.88 -9.04
CA SER A 338 1.82 23.74 -9.40
C SER A 338 2.41 22.39 -9.02
N PHE A 339 3.46 22.39 -8.20
CA PHE A 339 4.24 21.22 -7.79
C PHE A 339 3.37 20.02 -7.42
N LYS A 340 2.47 20.21 -6.46
CA LYS A 340 1.73 19.11 -5.83
C LYS A 340 0.71 18.45 -6.75
N ASP A 341 -0.11 19.24 -7.46
CA ASP A 341 -1.18 18.71 -8.30
C ASP A 341 -0.59 17.97 -9.49
N LEU A 342 0.48 18.52 -10.06
CA LEU A 342 1.26 17.84 -11.08
C LEU A 342 1.82 16.51 -10.57
N VAL A 343 2.42 16.47 -9.37
CA VAL A 343 2.95 15.22 -8.81
C VAL A 343 1.83 14.19 -8.62
N LEU A 344 0.72 14.56 -7.97
CA LEU A 344 -0.40 13.64 -7.71
C LEU A 344 -1.04 13.14 -9.02
N GLU A 345 -1.19 14.01 -10.02
CA GLU A 345 -1.68 13.66 -11.35
C GLU A 345 -0.75 12.66 -12.04
N ARG A 346 0.58 12.90 -12.00
CA ARG A 346 1.56 11.97 -12.60
C ARG A 346 1.56 10.62 -11.90
N LEU A 347 1.52 10.59 -10.57
CA LEU A 347 1.42 9.36 -9.80
C LEU A 347 0.15 8.58 -10.18
N ALA A 348 -1.01 9.24 -10.21
CA ALA A 348 -2.26 8.63 -10.61
C ALA A 348 -2.20 8.08 -12.05
N GLY A 349 -1.62 8.86 -12.98
CA GLY A 349 -1.40 8.44 -14.37
C GLY A 349 -0.46 7.24 -14.52
N TRP A 350 0.43 7.01 -13.55
CA TRP A 350 1.28 5.81 -13.47
C TRP A 350 0.64 4.65 -12.71
N GLY A 351 -0.61 4.77 -12.29
CA GLY A 351 -1.34 3.71 -11.59
C GLY A 351 -0.98 3.57 -10.11
N VAL A 352 -0.48 4.63 -9.48
CA VAL A 352 -0.23 4.67 -8.03
C VAL A 352 -1.56 4.85 -7.32
N ASN A 353 -1.93 3.89 -6.48
CA ASN A 353 -3.10 3.97 -5.59
C ASN A 353 -2.70 4.51 -4.21
N ILE A 354 -1.53 4.12 -3.71
CA ILE A 354 -0.99 4.53 -2.41
C ILE A 354 0.48 4.95 -2.54
N ALA A 355 0.82 6.10 -1.98
CA ALA A 355 2.20 6.58 -1.93
C ALA A 355 2.68 6.92 -0.51
N LEU A 356 3.95 6.64 -0.25
CA LEU A 356 4.66 6.97 0.99
C LEU A 356 5.62 8.13 0.74
N VAL A 357 5.60 9.14 1.61
CA VAL A 357 6.49 10.29 1.53
C VAL A 357 7.46 10.28 2.71
N GLU A 358 8.76 10.18 2.44
CA GLU A 358 9.86 10.12 3.42
C GLU A 358 10.86 11.30 3.24
N GLY A 359 10.38 12.50 2.89
CA GLY A 359 11.20 13.54 2.24
C GLY A 359 11.46 14.86 2.98
N GLY A 360 11.29 14.91 4.30
CA GLY A 360 11.56 16.12 5.10
C GLY A 360 10.62 17.31 4.77
N ASN A 361 10.91 18.48 5.35
CA ASN A 361 9.95 19.61 5.35
C ASN A 361 9.53 20.16 3.99
N PHE A 362 10.31 19.98 2.92
CA PHE A 362 9.85 20.34 1.58
C PHE A 362 8.59 19.55 1.20
N LEU A 363 8.64 18.22 1.30
CA LEU A 363 7.48 17.39 0.98
C LEU A 363 6.44 17.41 2.10
N TYR A 364 6.85 17.45 3.37
CA TYR A 364 5.89 17.49 4.48
C TYR A 364 4.99 18.73 4.39
N SER A 365 5.56 19.91 4.15
CA SER A 365 4.76 21.14 4.08
C SER A 365 3.84 21.15 2.87
N GLU A 366 4.31 20.72 1.70
CA GLU A 366 3.51 20.73 0.47
C GLU A 366 2.37 19.70 0.50
N PHE A 367 2.64 18.46 0.93
CA PHE A 367 1.61 17.42 0.96
C PHE A 367 0.69 17.51 2.18
N SER A 368 1.15 17.99 3.34
CA SER A 368 0.28 18.08 4.52
C SER A 368 -0.85 19.08 4.34
N ARG A 369 -0.62 20.23 3.67
CA ARG A 369 -1.63 21.28 3.38
C ARG A 369 -2.89 20.77 2.68
N GLU A 370 -2.74 19.71 1.90
CA GLU A 370 -3.76 19.21 0.97
C GLU A 370 -4.13 17.76 1.28
N MET A 371 -3.74 17.27 2.46
CA MET A 371 -4.22 15.99 2.94
C MET A 371 -5.74 15.97 2.84
N GLN A 372 -6.25 14.82 2.40
CA GLN A 372 -7.66 14.57 2.28
C GLN A 372 -8.09 13.52 3.31
N ILE A 373 -9.40 13.38 3.48
CA ILE A 373 -9.96 12.23 4.19
C ILE A 373 -9.44 10.95 3.49
N GLY A 374 -8.77 10.10 4.26
CA GLY A 374 -8.09 8.89 3.80
C GLY A 374 -6.55 8.96 3.85
N ASP A 375 -5.97 10.17 3.91
CA ASP A 375 -4.54 10.37 4.10
C ASP A 375 -4.17 10.33 5.58
N ALA A 376 -2.88 10.09 5.88
CA ALA A 376 -2.38 10.06 7.25
C ALA A 376 -0.93 10.52 7.36
N CYS A 377 -0.55 10.88 8.58
CA CYS A 377 0.83 11.06 8.98
C CYS A 377 1.24 9.92 9.93
N LEU A 378 2.38 9.29 9.70
CA LEU A 378 2.99 8.32 10.59
C LEU A 378 4.23 8.92 11.25
N GLN A 379 4.20 9.05 12.56
CA GLN A 379 5.36 9.42 13.37
C GLN A 379 5.95 8.17 14.03
N VAL A 380 7.22 7.89 13.77
CA VAL A 380 7.99 6.83 14.44
C VAL A 380 8.98 7.48 15.39
N ARG A 381 8.62 7.58 16.67
CA ARG A 381 9.42 8.24 17.71
C ARG A 381 10.28 7.21 18.43
N SER A 382 11.60 7.42 18.44
CA SER A 382 12.49 6.58 19.21
C SER A 382 12.72 7.16 20.60
N GLY A 383 12.50 6.36 21.64
CA GLY A 383 12.83 6.75 23.02
C GLY A 383 14.33 6.70 23.32
N ALA A 384 15.14 6.12 22.44
CA ALA A 384 16.58 5.88 22.68
C ALA A 384 17.49 6.95 22.06
N ILE A 385 16.96 7.79 21.16
CA ILE A 385 17.76 8.77 20.42
C ILE A 385 17.33 10.17 20.85
N HIS A 386 18.30 10.96 21.29
CA HIS A 386 18.12 12.37 21.64
C HIS A 386 18.89 13.27 20.67
N LEU A 387 18.26 14.38 20.28
CA LEU A 387 18.85 15.43 19.47
C LEU A 387 18.59 16.76 20.19
N GLU A 388 19.65 17.45 20.61
CA GLU A 388 19.53 18.70 21.39
C GLU A 388 18.85 19.82 20.59
N GLN A 389 19.14 19.90 19.29
CA GLN A 389 18.58 20.87 18.35
C GLN A 389 18.38 20.21 16.99
N GLY A 390 17.40 20.70 16.24
CA GLY A 390 17.16 20.20 14.90
C GLY A 390 15.83 20.63 14.32
N ARG A 391 15.43 19.89 13.28
CA ARG A 391 14.22 20.18 12.51
C ARG A 391 13.09 19.28 12.95
N ARG A 392 11.94 19.90 13.23
CA ARG A 392 10.67 19.20 13.44
C ARG A 392 9.90 19.12 12.12
N PRO A 393 9.04 18.10 11.94
CA PRO A 393 8.20 18.04 10.76
C PRO A 393 7.30 19.28 10.67
N ASP A 394 7.30 19.90 9.49
CA ASP A 394 6.49 21.08 9.21
C ASP A 394 5.11 20.68 8.66
N TRP A 395 4.26 20.14 9.54
CA TRP A 395 2.88 19.84 9.22
C TRP A 395 2.07 21.14 9.12
N LYS A 396 1.44 21.37 7.96
CA LYS A 396 0.67 22.59 7.66
C LYS A 396 -0.84 22.41 7.83
N THR A 397 -1.25 21.26 8.34
CA THR A 397 -2.64 20.90 8.60
C THR A 397 -2.76 20.47 10.04
N GLU A 398 -3.92 20.73 10.64
CA GLU A 398 -4.23 20.30 11.98
C GLU A 398 -4.46 18.79 12.01
N LEU A 399 -3.73 18.11 12.87
CA LEU A 399 -3.67 16.65 12.92
C LEU A 399 -4.06 16.15 14.31
N CYS A 400 -4.99 15.20 14.33
CA CYS A 400 -5.49 14.55 15.53
C CYS A 400 -4.90 13.13 15.63
N PRO A 401 -4.47 12.70 16.84
CA PRO A 401 -4.05 11.32 17.07
C PRO A 401 -5.19 10.34 16.78
N ASP A 402 -4.86 9.26 16.08
CA ASP A 402 -5.80 8.21 15.69
C ASP A 402 -5.42 6.88 16.37
N GLU A 403 -4.32 6.26 15.94
CA GLU A 403 -3.84 4.98 16.47
C GLU A 403 -2.40 5.08 16.99
N LYS A 404 -2.08 4.27 18.00
CA LYS A 404 -0.78 4.32 18.67
C LYS A 404 -0.28 2.95 19.10
N PHE A 405 0.97 2.65 18.76
CA PHE A 405 1.60 1.35 18.96
C PHE A 405 2.98 1.49 19.59
N ARG A 406 3.31 0.58 20.51
CA ARG A 406 4.67 0.39 20.99
C ARG A 406 5.35 -0.69 20.18
N VAL A 407 6.48 -0.36 19.57
CA VAL A 407 7.27 -1.25 18.72
C VAL A 407 8.69 -1.28 19.28
N ASP A 408 8.96 -2.23 20.18
CA ASP A 408 10.21 -2.33 20.91
C ASP A 408 10.55 -1.02 21.69
N SER A 409 11.63 -0.31 21.34
CA SER A 409 11.99 0.98 21.96
C SER A 409 11.36 2.20 21.28
N ASP A 410 10.60 1.97 20.20
CA ASP A 410 9.97 3.04 19.43
C ASP A 410 8.46 3.07 19.66
N GLU A 411 7.88 4.22 19.37
CA GLU A 411 6.46 4.48 19.40
C GLU A 411 6.00 4.92 18.00
N TRP A 412 5.01 4.22 17.46
CA TRP A 412 4.38 4.54 16.19
C TRP A 412 3.04 5.21 16.47
N GLU A 413 2.90 6.46 16.02
CA GLU A 413 1.68 7.25 16.19
C GLU A 413 1.16 7.67 14.82
N ILE A 414 -0.10 7.35 14.57
CA ILE A 414 -0.81 7.70 13.35
C ILE A 414 -1.65 8.93 13.65
N LEU A 415 -1.50 9.95 12.82
CA LEU A 415 -2.27 11.18 12.88
C LEU A 415 -3.10 11.33 11.61
N LYS A 416 -4.34 11.78 11.76
CA LYS A 416 -5.24 12.10 10.65
C LYS A 416 -5.66 13.56 10.73
N ILE A 417 -6.24 14.07 9.65
CA ILE A 417 -6.90 15.38 9.68
C ILE A 417 -7.97 15.34 10.78
N CYS A 418 -7.97 16.35 11.64
CA CYS A 418 -9.05 16.50 12.62
C CYS A 418 -10.38 16.64 11.88
N SER A 419 -11.36 15.79 12.19
CA SER A 419 -12.71 16.01 11.68
C SER A 419 -13.28 17.25 12.37
N PRO A 420 -13.90 18.19 11.65
CA PRO A 420 -14.74 19.18 12.31
C PRO A 420 -15.89 18.42 12.97
N ASP A 421 -16.00 18.53 14.30
CA ASP A 421 -17.04 17.90 15.12
C ASP A 421 -18.47 18.20 14.63
#